data_AF-A0A7X9A2Y1-F1
#
_entry.id   AF-A0A7X9A2Y1-F1
#
_cell.length_a   1.000
_cell.length_b   1.000
_cell.length_c   1.000
_cell.angle_alpha   90.00
_cell.angle_beta   90.00
_cell.angle_gamma   90.00
#
_symmetry.space_group_name_H-M   'P 1'
#
loop_
_entity.id
_entity.type
_entity.pdbx_description
1 polymer ?
#
loop_
_entity_poly.entity_id
_entity_poly.type
_entity_poly.pdbx_seq_one_letter_code
_entity_poly.pdbx_strand_id
1 'polypeptide(L)' 'MKFTKSILIIALVIMLMASGCTNTNNDTQSPGEGSRVFIDTLERDINIPEIPERVISLSPALTEILFALEL' A
#
# COMPACT_ATOMS: atom_id res chain seq x y z
N MET A 1 -13.92 5.88 -52.15
CA MET A 1 -13.41 6.89 -51.19
C MET A 1 -14.19 6.95 -49.86
N LYS A 2 -14.86 5.88 -49.42
CA LYS A 2 -15.59 5.81 -48.12
C LYS A 2 -14.86 4.92 -47.10
N PHE A 3 -14.21 3.86 -47.56
CA PHE A 3 -13.42 2.96 -46.71
C PHE A 3 -12.13 3.60 -46.14
N THR A 4 -11.48 4.49 -46.90
CA THR A 4 -10.25 5.17 -46.44
C THR A 4 -10.49 6.11 -45.26
N LYS A 5 -11.64 6.77 -45.21
CA LYS A 5 -12.05 7.62 -44.07
C LYS A 5 -12.39 6.79 -42.83
N SER A 6 -13.02 5.64 -43.03
CA SER A 6 -13.35 4.71 -41.93
C SER A 6 -12.09 4.10 -41.30
N ILE A 7 -11.10 3.73 -42.12
CA ILE A 7 -9.80 3.22 -41.65
C ILE A 7 -9.04 4.28 -40.83
N LEU A 8 -9.09 5.54 -41.25
CA LEU A 8 -8.42 6.64 -40.55
C LEU A 8 -9.05 6.92 -39.18
N ILE A 9 -10.38 6.83 -39.07
CA ILE A 9 -11.09 6.98 -37.80
C ILE A 9 -10.77 5.83 -36.83
N ILE A 10 -10.71 4.59 -37.33
CA ILE A 10 -10.36 3.42 -36.50
C ILE A 10 -8.92 3.53 -35.98
N ALA A 11 -7.98 3.95 -36.81
CA ALA A 11 -6.59 4.15 -36.40
C ALA A 11 -6.45 5.24 -35.32
N LEU A 12 -7.23 6.32 -35.41
CA LEU A 12 -7.25 7.39 -34.41
C LEU A 12 -7.74 6.90 -33.05
N VAL A 13 -8.80 6.08 -33.04
CA VAL A 13 -9.39 5.51 -31.80
C VAL A 13 -8.41 4.57 -31.09
N ILE A 14 -7.67 3.76 -31.84
CA ILE A 14 -6.67 2.85 -31.27
C ILE A 14 -5.52 3.63 -30.60
N MET A 15 -5.12 4.77 -31.19
CA MET A 15 -4.04 5.61 -30.65
C MET A 15 -4.44 6.30 -29.33
N LEU A 16 -5.71 6.68 -29.18
CA LEU A 16 -6.24 7.28 -27.95
C LEU A 16 -6.27 6.30 -26.76
N MET A 17 -6.40 5.00 -27.01
CA MET A 17 -6.41 3.99 -25.94
C MET A 17 -5.00 3.65 -25.42
N ALA A 18 -3.94 3.99 -26.15
CA ALA A 18 -2.57 3.68 -25.76
C ALA A 18 -1.97 4.69 -24.75
N SER A 19 -2.61 5.82 -24.48
CA SER A 19 -2.11 6.87 -23.57
C SER A 19 -2.46 6.63 -22.08
N GLY A 20 -3.05 5.49 -21.74
CA GLY A 20 -3.57 5.18 -20.40
C GLY A 20 -2.64 4.41 -19.45
N CYS A 21 -1.42 4.04 -19.89
CA CYS A 21 -0.46 3.36 -19.01
C CYS A 21 0.20 4.38 -18.06
N THR A 22 -0.52 4.81 -17.03
CA THR A 22 0.06 5.48 -15.88
C THR A 22 0.89 4.45 -15.10
N ASN A 23 2.21 4.62 -15.12
CA ASN A 23 3.10 3.93 -14.21
C ASN A 23 2.89 4.54 -12.82
N THR A 24 2.01 3.93 -12.05
CA THR A 24 1.96 4.18 -10.60
C THR A 24 3.25 3.60 -10.04
N ASN A 25 4.29 4.43 -9.99
CA ASN A 25 5.42 4.22 -9.09
C ASN A 25 4.85 4.32 -7.68
N ASN A 26 4.21 3.24 -7.23
CA ASN A 26 4.22 2.90 -5.83
C ASN A 26 5.68 2.59 -5.57
N ASP A 27 6.40 3.53 -4.97
CA ASP A 27 7.61 3.23 -4.21
C ASP A 27 7.23 2.16 -3.21
N THR A 28 7.28 0.91 -3.70
CA THR A 28 7.13 -0.28 -2.91
C THR A 28 8.47 -0.36 -2.22
N GLN A 29 8.66 0.46 -1.18
CA GLN A 29 9.53 0.07 -0.10
C GLN A 29 9.07 -1.33 0.25
N SER A 30 9.85 -2.32 -0.19
CA SER A 30 9.64 -3.71 0.19
C SER A 30 9.41 -3.68 1.71
N PRO A 31 8.30 -4.26 2.20
CA PRO A 31 8.04 -4.29 3.63
C PRO A 31 9.32 -4.75 4.30
N GLY A 32 9.84 -3.94 5.22
CA GLY A 32 11.06 -4.29 5.96
C GLY A 32 10.87 -5.67 6.57
N GLU A 33 11.97 -6.41 6.78
CA GLU A 33 11.89 -7.69 7.46
C GLU A 33 11.20 -7.48 8.83
N GLY A 34 10.05 -8.13 9.02
CA GLY A 34 9.21 -7.95 10.22
C GLY A 34 8.10 -6.91 10.12
N SER A 35 7.85 -6.32 8.94
CA SER A 35 6.69 -5.45 8.72
C SER A 35 5.36 -6.21 8.92
N ARG A 36 4.44 -5.62 9.70
CA ARG A 36 3.14 -6.20 10.06
C ARG A 36 2.07 -5.12 10.14
N VAL A 37 0.85 -5.45 9.71
CA VAL A 37 -0.35 -4.62 9.93
C VAL A 37 -1.20 -5.27 11.01
N PHE A 38 -1.63 -4.48 11.99
CA PHE A 38 -2.51 -4.89 13.08
C PHE A 38 -3.80 -4.06 13.06
N ILE A 39 -4.91 -4.66 13.48
CA ILE A 39 -6.15 -3.94 13.74
C ILE A 39 -6.21 -3.62 15.23
N ASP A 40 -6.37 -2.35 15.58
CA ASP A 40 -6.52 -1.94 16.97
C ASP A 40 -7.97 -2.06 17.47
N THR A 41 -8.20 -1.75 18.76
CA THR A 41 -9.53 -1.82 19.38
C THR A 41 -10.50 -0.75 18.90
N LEU A 42 -10.02 0.23 18.11
CA LEU A 42 -10.80 1.28 17.47
C LEU A 42 -11.00 1.01 15.97
N GLU A 43 -10.73 -0.21 15.52
CA GLU A 43 -10.86 -0.67 14.12
C GLU A 43 -9.96 0.09 13.14
N ARG A 44 -8.79 0.54 13.59
CA ARG A 44 -7.80 1.19 12.70
C ARG A 44 -6.74 0.21 12.24
N ASP A 45 -6.32 0.36 10.99
CA ASP A 45 -5.13 -0.30 10.45
C ASP A 45 -3.86 0.38 10.96
N ILE A 46 -3.09 -0.33 11.78
CA ILE A 46 -1.82 0.13 12.32
C ILE A 46 -0.69 -0.62 11.62
N ASN A 47 0.06 0.08 10.77
CA ASN A 47 1.25 -0.47 10.12
C ASN A 47 2.49 -0.30 11.03
N ILE A 48 3.14 -1.41 11.35
CA ILE A 48 4.44 -1.46 12.01
C ILE A 48 5.47 -1.84 10.93
N PRO A 49 6.36 -0.93 10.51
CA PRO A 49 7.21 -1.13 9.34
C PRO A 49 8.39 -2.09 9.56
N GLU A 50 8.82 -2.27 10.80
CA GLU A 50 9.97 -3.09 11.20
C GLU A 50 9.79 -3.62 12.63
N ILE A 51 10.62 -4.58 13.04
CA ILE A 51 10.57 -5.12 14.40
C ILE A 51 10.93 -4.00 15.40
N PRO A 52 10.05 -3.68 16.38
CA PRO A 52 10.32 -2.58 17.30
C PRO A 52 11.47 -2.91 18.26
N GLU A 53 12.47 -2.03 18.32
CA GLU A 53 13.58 -2.12 19.29
C GLU A 53 13.24 -1.48 20.65
N ARG A 54 12.12 -0.75 20.72
CA ARG A 54 11.66 -0.04 21.92
C ARG A 54 10.14 0.05 21.97
N VAL A 55 9.57 -0.23 23.13
CA VAL A 55 8.14 -0.08 23.40
C VAL A 55 7.92 0.99 24.47
N ILE A 56 7.00 1.92 24.24
CA ILE A 56 6.57 2.93 25.22
C ILE A 56 5.14 2.61 25.62
N SER A 57 4.95 2.14 26.85
CA SER A 57 3.62 1.88 27.39
C SER A 57 2.98 3.16 27.94
N LEU A 58 1.71 3.38 27.58
CA LEU A 58 0.91 4.53 28.04
C LEU A 58 0.05 4.21 29.26
N SER A 59 0.01 2.95 29.72
CA SER A 59 -0.80 2.55 30.87
C SER A 59 -0.07 1.54 31.76
N PRO A 60 -0.23 1.61 33.09
CA PRO A 60 0.41 0.66 34.01
C PRO A 60 0.00 -0.79 33.72
N ALA A 61 -1.28 -1.04 33.43
CA ALA A 61 -1.79 -2.38 33.14
C ALA A 61 -1.11 -3.03 31.91
N LEU A 62 -0.82 -2.24 30.87
CA LEU A 62 -0.09 -2.75 29.71
C LEU A 62 1.39 -3.01 30.03
N THR A 63 1.99 -2.19 30.89
CA THR A 63 3.38 -2.41 31.33
C THR A 63 3.54 -3.74 32.06
N GLU A 64 2.59 -4.11 32.92
CA GLU A 64 2.62 -5.42 33.61
C GLU A 64 2.53 -6.60 32.63
N ILE A 65 1.71 -6.47 31.58
CA ILE A 65 1.59 -7.49 30.52
C ILE A 65 2.91 -7.59 29.74
N LEU A 66 3.50 -6.46 29.34
CA LEU A 66 4.79 -6.45 28.63
C LEU A 66 5.89 -7.09 29.47
N PHE A 67 5.95 -6.77 30.76
CA PHE A 67 6.91 -7.37 31.68
C PHE A 67 6.73 -8.89 31.80
N ALA A 68 5.49 -9.37 31.88
CA ALA A 68 5.20 -10.81 31.93
C ALA A 68 5.59 -11.56 30.64
N LEU A 69 5.68 -10.85 29.51
CA LEU A 69 6.11 -11.38 28.21
C LEU A 69 7.62 -11.25 27.97
N GLU A 70 8.37 -10.73 28.95
CA GLU A 70 9.82 -10.46 28.82
C GLU A 70 10.15 -9.49 27.66
N LEU A 71 9.29 -8.49 27.44
CA LEU A 71 9.42 -7.44 26.41
C LEU A 71 9.87 -6.08 26.98
#